data_AF-A0A7W5JT81-F1
#
_entry.id   AF-A0A7W5JT81-F1
#
_cell.length_a   1.000
_cell.length_b   1.000
_cell.length_c   1.000
_cell.angle_alpha   90.00
_cell.angle_beta   90.00
_cell.angle_gamma   90.00
#
_symmetry.space_group_name_H-M   'P 1'
#
loop_
_entity.id
_entity.type
_entity.pdbx_description
1 polymer ?
#
loop_
_entity_poly.entity_id
_entity_poly.type
_entity_poly.pdbx_seq_one_letter_code
_entity_poly.pdbx_strand_id
1 'polypeptide(L)'
;MTQEPRQELEVQGRVGEPVALPVGTDGATPYAWTLELPEGVEAAGTHDGRLLVRADEPGSHVLIATLADPASPTPMTVLPIRLTVR
;
A
#
# COMPACT_ATOMS: atom_id res chain seq x y z
N MET A 1 7.37 -19.13 -21.38
CA MET A 1 7.95 -18.14 -20.46
C MET A 1 6.98 -18.04 -19.30
N THR A 2 7.28 -18.69 -18.18
CA THR A 2 6.40 -18.69 -17.00
C THR A 2 6.75 -17.46 -16.20
N GLN A 3 5.97 -16.37 -16.32
CA GLN A 3 6.03 -15.32 -15.31
C GLN A 3 5.50 -15.93 -14.01
N GLU A 4 6.38 -16.06 -13.02
CA GLU A 4 5.94 -16.27 -11.64
C GLU A 4 5.03 -15.09 -11.28
N PRO A 5 3.79 -15.31 -10.80
CA PRO A 5 2.99 -14.21 -10.31
C PRO A 5 3.63 -13.73 -9.01
N ARG A 6 4.60 -12.81 -9.10
CA ARG A 6 4.87 -11.91 -7.98
C ARG A 6 3.52 -11.23 -7.72
N GLN A 7 2.96 -11.44 -6.54
CA GLN A 7 1.67 -10.90 -6.11
C GLN A 7 1.78 -9.37 -5.92
N GLU A 8 2.24 -8.66 -6.95
CA GLU A 8 2.22 -7.21 -7.00
C GLU A 8 0.79 -6.80 -7.27
N LEU A 9 0.28 -5.96 -6.39
CA LEU A 9 -1.08 -5.48 -6.47
C LEU A 9 -1.11 -4.16 -7.23
N GLU A 10 -1.80 -4.14 -8.36
CA GLU A 10 -1.89 -2.95 -9.19
C GLU A 10 -3.05 -2.06 -8.72
N VAL A 11 -2.74 -0.80 -8.48
CA VAL A 11 -3.69 0.24 -8.06
C VAL A 11 -3.54 1.42 -9.00
N GLN A 12 -4.65 1.99 -9.45
CA GLN A 12 -4.63 3.16 -10.32
C GLN A 12 -5.25 4.36 -9.61
N GLY A 13 -4.65 5.52 -9.82
CA GLY A 13 -5.08 6.78 -9.23
C GLY A 13 -4.94 7.96 -10.19
N ARG A 14 -5.18 9.15 -9.65
CA ARG A 14 -4.89 10.42 -10.30
C ARG A 14 -3.84 11.16 -9.49
N VAL A 15 -3.01 11.92 -10.20
CA VAL A 15 -2.03 12.79 -9.54
C VAL A 15 -2.74 13.76 -8.60
N GLY A 16 -2.23 13.89 -7.37
CA GLY A 16 -2.74 14.78 -6.33
C GLY A 16 -4.04 14.31 -5.64
N GLU A 17 -4.63 13.20 -6.07
CA GLU A 17 -5.86 12.64 -5.46
C GLU A 17 -5.52 11.50 -4.50
N PRO A 18 -6.20 11.39 -3.35
CA PRO A 18 -6.10 10.24 -2.47
C PRO A 18 -6.61 8.95 -3.14
N VAL A 19 -5.82 7.89 -3.06
CA VAL A 19 -6.12 6.58 -3.61
C VAL A 19 -6.22 5.58 -2.47
N ALA A 20 -7.36 4.89 -2.39
CA ALA A 20 -7.56 3.85 -1.40
C ALA A 20 -6.80 2.59 -1.80
N LEU A 21 -5.87 2.19 -0.95
CA LEU A 21 -5.21 0.90 -1.07
C LEU A 21 -6.17 -0.20 -0.62
N PRO A 22 -6.14 -1.38 -1.26
CA PRO A 22 -6.89 -2.54 -0.80
C PRO A 22 -6.22 -3.23 0.40
N VAL A 23 -5.38 -2.51 1.15
CA VAL A 23 -4.88 -2.88 2.47
C VAL A 23 -5.50 -1.93 3.49
N GLY A 24 -5.98 -2.48 4.59
CA GLY A 24 -6.79 -1.76 5.55
C GLY A 24 -6.51 -2.16 6.99
N THR A 25 -6.81 -1.27 7.91
CA THR A 25 -6.82 -1.55 9.34
C THR A 25 -8.15 -2.16 9.69
N ASP A 26 -8.34 -3.45 9.40
CA ASP A 26 -9.43 -4.20 10.01
C ASP A 26 -9.13 -4.32 11.51
N GLY A 27 -9.65 -3.37 12.28
CA GLY A 27 -9.41 -3.22 13.73
C GLY A 27 -9.87 -4.40 14.61
N ALA A 28 -10.17 -5.54 13.99
CA ALA A 28 -10.54 -6.80 14.62
C ALA A 28 -9.34 -7.72 14.90
N THR A 29 -8.18 -7.49 14.28
CA THR A 29 -6.98 -8.33 14.49
C THR A 29 -5.86 -7.56 15.20
N PRO A 30 -5.00 -8.24 15.99
CA PRO A 30 -3.83 -7.60 16.58
C PRO A 30 -2.80 -7.16 15.53
N TYR A 31 -2.97 -7.56 14.26
CA TYR A 31 -2.05 -7.27 13.18
C TYR A 31 -2.33 -5.90 12.57
N ALA A 32 -1.26 -5.16 12.30
CA ALA A 32 -1.33 -3.84 11.68
C ALA A 32 -0.57 -3.83 10.36
N TRP A 33 -1.17 -3.21 9.35
CA TRP A 33 -0.48 -2.89 8.11
C TRP A 33 0.35 -1.63 8.30
N THR A 34 1.62 -1.71 7.96
CA THR A 34 2.51 -0.55 7.78
C THR A 34 2.79 -0.36 6.30
N LEU A 35 3.04 0.89 5.90
CA LEU A 35 3.37 1.25 4.52
C LEU A 35 4.76 1.86 4.46
N GLU A 36 5.59 1.32 3.58
CA GLU A 36 6.80 1.96 3.11
C GLU A 36 6.48 2.66 1.79
N LEU A 37 6.48 3.99 1.82
CA LEU A 37 6.11 4.83 0.69
C LEU A 37 7.40 5.25 -0.06
N PRO A 38 7.40 5.18 -1.40
CA PRO A 38 8.51 5.72 -2.18
C PRO A 38 8.48 7.26 -2.18
N GLU A 39 9.57 7.86 -2.66
CA GLU A 39 9.62 9.31 -2.90
C GLU A 39 8.50 9.75 -3.86
N GLY A 40 7.89 10.90 -3.59
CA GLY A 40 6.75 11.42 -4.38
C GLY A 40 5.39 10.81 -4.01
N VAL A 41 5.34 9.93 -3.00
CA VAL A 41 4.09 9.38 -2.45
C VAL A 41 4.01 9.60 -0.95
N GLU A 42 2.84 10.05 -0.49
CA GLU A 42 2.57 10.34 0.92
C GLU A 42 1.28 9.65 1.41
N ALA A 43 1.19 9.44 2.72
CA ALA A 43 -0.02 8.91 3.34
C ALA A 43 -1.09 10.00 3.39
N ALA A 44 -2.27 9.72 2.83
CA ALA A 44 -3.41 10.62 2.80
C ALA A 44 -4.46 10.29 3.90
N GLY A 45 -4.13 9.38 4.82
CA GLY A 45 -4.97 9.01 5.96
C GLY A 45 -5.64 7.65 5.79
N THR A 46 -6.84 7.51 6.34
CA THR A 46 -7.61 6.25 6.31
C THR A 46 -9.08 6.56 6.03
N HIS A 47 -9.68 5.81 5.12
CA HIS A 47 -11.10 5.95 4.78
C HIS A 47 -11.73 4.57 4.62
N ASP A 48 -12.87 4.35 5.27
CA ASP A 48 -13.59 3.06 5.26
C ASP A 48 -12.72 1.87 5.68
N GLY A 49 -11.83 2.10 6.67
CA GLY A 49 -10.87 1.11 7.13
C GLY A 49 -9.70 0.86 6.16
N ARG A 50 -9.62 1.54 5.02
CA ARG A 50 -8.53 1.41 4.04
C ARG A 50 -7.51 2.54 4.16
N LEU A 51 -6.24 2.20 3.97
CA LEU A 51 -5.17 3.19 3.94
C LEU A 51 -5.25 3.99 2.63
N LEU A 52 -5.17 5.31 2.74
CA LEU A 52 -5.12 6.21 1.59
C LEU A 52 -3.70 6.67 1.35
N VAL A 53 -3.29 6.69 0.08
CA VAL A 53 -2.02 7.29 -0.36
C VAL A 53 -2.27 8.31 -1.46
N ARG A 54 -1.44 9.33 -1.54
CA ARG A 54 -1.47 10.33 -2.60
C ARG A 54 -0.10 10.39 -3.25
N ALA A 55 -0.07 10.46 -4.57
CA ALA A 55 1.15 10.72 -5.32
C ALA A 55 1.02 12.05 -6.06
N ASP A 56 2.00 12.94 -5.89
CA ASP A 56 1.99 14.28 -6.50
C ASP A 56 2.65 14.32 -7.89
N GLU A 57 3.31 13.23 -8.29
CA GLU A 57 3.94 13.09 -9.59
C GLU A 57 3.33 11.94 -10.40
N PRO A 58 3.02 12.14 -11.70
CA PRO A 58 2.54 11.09 -12.58
C PRO A 58 3.62 10.01 -12.76
N GLY A 59 3.21 8.76 -12.86
CA GLY A 59 4.14 7.64 -12.98
C GLY A 59 3.67 6.39 -12.27
N SER A 60 4.57 5.41 -12.20
CA SER A 60 4.38 4.18 -11.44
C SER A 60 5.26 4.19 -10.21
N HIS A 61 4.63 4.09 -9.06
CA HIS A 61 5.23 4.12 -7.73
C HIS A 61 5.00 2.77 -7.06
N VAL A 62 6.07 2.13 -6.58
CA VAL A 62 5.95 0.85 -5.87
C VAL A 62 6.02 1.11 -4.38
N LEU A 63 4.94 0.82 -3.67
CA LEU A 63 4.86 0.88 -2.22
C LEU A 63 4.94 -0.54 -1.65
N ILE A 64 5.46 -0.67 -0.44
CA ILE A 64 5.49 -1.96 0.26
C ILE A 64 4.53 -1.90 1.44
N ALA A 65 3.51 -2.74 1.41
CA ALA A 65 2.62 -2.95 2.54
C ALA A 65 3.10 -4.16 3.34
N THR A 66 3.38 -3.94 4.62
CA THR A 66 3.86 -4.99 5.53
C THR A 66 2.82 -5.22 6.62
N LEU A 67 2.28 -6.44 6.69
CA LEU A 67 1.46 -6.87 7.80
C LEU A 67 2.36 -7.49 8.86
N ALA A 68 2.37 -6.92 10.06
CA ALA A 68 3.10 -7.45 11.20
C ALA A 68 2.24 -7.38 12.46
N ASP A 69 2.57 -8.25 13.42
CA ASP A 69 2.12 -8.08 14.80
C ASP A 69 2.94 -6.93 15.41
N PRO A 70 2.34 -5.85 15.92
CA PRO A 70 3.08 -4.75 16.52
C PRO A 70 3.89 -5.17 17.76
N ALA A 71 3.56 -6.29 18.40
CA ALA A 71 4.32 -6.89 19.49
C ALA A 71 5.46 -7.82 19.00
N SER A 72 5.57 -8.09 17.69
CA SER A 72 6.60 -8.95 17.10
C SER A 72 7.37 -8.25 15.98
N PRO A 73 8.70 -8.33 15.93
CA PRO A 73 9.48 -7.71 14.86
C PRO A 73 9.39 -8.46 13.52
N THR A 74 8.76 -9.63 13.47
CA THR A 74 8.71 -10.46 12.27
C THR A 74 7.50 -10.10 11.40
N PRO A 75 7.71 -9.65 10.14
CA PRO A 75 6.62 -9.41 9.22
C PRO A 75 5.96 -10.73 8.82
N MET A 76 4.64 -10.78 8.90
CA MET A 76 3.84 -11.95 8.50
C MET A 76 3.54 -11.95 7.01
N THR A 77 3.32 -10.77 6.42
CA THR A 77 3.05 -10.64 4.99
C THR A 77 3.70 -9.36 4.48
N VAL A 78 4.35 -9.46 3.33
CA VAL A 78 4.90 -8.32 2.61
C VAL A 78 4.26 -8.32 1.23
N LEU A 79 3.55 -7.25 0.92
CA LEU A 79 2.75 -7.10 -0.28
C LEU A 79 3.23 -5.85 -1.04
N PRO A 80 3.94 -6.02 -2.17
CA PRO A 80 4.25 -4.91 -3.05
C PRO A 80 2.99 -4.43 -3.77
N ILE A 81 2.78 -3.12 -3.76
CA ILE A 81 1.65 -2.46 -4.43
C ILE A 81 2.25 -1.54 -5.48
N ARG A 82 1.83 -1.67 -6.75
CA ARG A 82 2.17 -0.72 -7.81
C ARG A 82 1.04 0.27 -7.97
N LEU A 83 1.28 1.50 -7.55
CA LEU A 83 0.40 2.65 -7.78
C LEU A 83 0.78 3.32 -9.09
N THR A 84 -0.11 3.29 -10.08
CA THR A 84 0.02 4.08 -11.30
C THR A 84 -0.89 5.30 -11.25
N VAL A 85 -0.29 6.48 -11.25
CA VAL A 85 -1.01 7.76 -11.32
C VAL A 85 -0.77 8.44 -12.65
N ARG A 86 -1.81 9.10 -13.16
CA ARG A 86 -1.85 9.80 -14.44
C ARG A 86 -2.66 11.09 -14.33
#